data_AF-A0A937B6P9-F1
#
_entry.id   AF-A0A937B6P9-F1
#
_cell.length_a   1.000
_cell.length_b   1.000
_cell.length_c   1.000
_cell.angle_alpha   90.00
_cell.angle_beta   90.00
_cell.angle_gamma   90.00
#
_symmetry.space_group_name_H-M   'P 1'
#
loop_
_entity.id
_entity.type
_entity.pdbx_description
1 polymer ?
#
loop_
_entity_poly.entity_id
_entity_poly.type
_entity_poly.pdbx_seq_one_letter_code
_entity_poly.pdbx_strand_id
1 'polypeptide(L)'
;MDKAAVDRLMDWIARRGLEGIDELQLVETFCRKCNESGLPIARALAFIDTLHPVHEGRVFRWRNDQTEERAVVDYGRSDEGEAARSWQRSPFFHLLQTGEEELRRRIGFGEPADFNIIQEMKDLGHTDYILFVHRFAGTATIGEMDCVYSAWSTRSPTGFGDGDIAALRRLVPALGLAIKSAALARVADTLMEVYLGRDAGRRVLEGRIRRGVAERT
;
A
#
# COMPACT_ATOMS: atom_id res chain seq x y z
N MET A 1 3.17 -21.06 3.78
CA MET A 1 3.63 -20.51 5.08
C MET A 1 2.86 -21.11 6.27
N ASP A 2 3.51 -21.37 7.41
CA ASP A 2 2.85 -21.90 8.62
C ASP A 2 2.26 -20.82 9.55
N LYS A 3 1.44 -21.22 10.52
CA LYS A 3 0.78 -20.31 11.47
C LYS A 3 1.79 -19.53 12.33
N ALA A 4 2.88 -20.16 12.77
CA ALA A 4 3.86 -19.52 13.63
C ALA A 4 4.62 -18.41 12.89
N ALA A 5 4.87 -18.59 11.59
CA ALA A 5 5.43 -17.56 10.73
C ALA A 5 4.45 -16.40 10.54
N VAL A 6 3.16 -16.67 10.32
CA VAL A 6 2.13 -15.61 10.26
C VAL A 6 2.11 -14.78 11.56
N ASP A 7 2.13 -15.43 12.72
CA ASP A 7 2.12 -14.73 14.01
C ASP A 7 3.40 -13.87 14.20
N ARG A 8 4.58 -14.39 13.83
CA ARG A 8 5.84 -13.60 13.86
C ARG A 8 5.81 -12.40 12.90
N LEU A 9 5.23 -12.56 11.71
CA LEU A 9 5.11 -11.46 10.76
C LEU A 9 4.11 -10.41 11.27
N MET A 10 3.00 -10.82 11.89
CA MET A 10 2.06 -9.90 12.55
C MET A 10 2.75 -9.06 13.63
N ASP A 11 3.52 -9.70 14.52
CA ASP A 11 4.28 -9.00 15.57
C ASP A 11 5.30 -8.03 14.97
N TRP A 12 5.97 -8.44 13.89
CA TRP A 12 6.92 -7.58 13.18
C TRP A 12 6.23 -6.37 12.55
N ILE A 13 5.09 -6.55 11.86
CA ILE A 13 4.32 -5.46 11.26
C ILE A 13 3.88 -4.47 12.35
N ALA A 14 3.31 -4.96 13.45
CA ALA A 14 2.85 -4.11 14.55
C ALA A 14 4.00 -3.31 15.15
N ARG A 15 5.15 -3.95 15.43
CA ARG A 15 6.32 -3.25 15.98
C ARG A 15 6.87 -2.20 15.01
N ARG A 16 7.01 -2.53 13.72
CA ARG A 16 7.55 -1.59 12.73
C ARG A 16 6.60 -0.44 12.40
N GLY A 17 5.29 -0.70 12.39
CA GLY A 17 4.29 0.35 12.30
C GLY A 17 4.36 1.34 13.45
N LEU A 18 4.57 0.86 14.69
CA LEU A 18 4.76 1.71 15.88
C LEU A 18 6.07 2.49 15.86
N GLU A 19 7.13 1.91 15.30
CA GLU A 19 8.42 2.60 15.11
C GLU A 19 8.36 3.69 14.02
N GLY A 20 7.31 3.70 13.19
CA GLY A 20 7.12 4.69 12.13
C GLY A 20 8.13 4.56 10.99
N ILE A 21 8.55 3.34 10.64
CA ILE A 21 9.44 3.13 9.49
C ILE A 21 8.71 3.50 8.18
N ASP A 22 9.49 3.87 7.16
CA ASP A 22 8.95 4.26 5.85
C ASP A 22 8.18 3.11 5.16
N GLU A 23 7.16 3.46 4.38
CA GLU A 23 6.25 2.54 3.68
C GLU A 23 6.97 1.67 2.69
N LEU A 24 7.94 2.22 1.95
CA LEU A 24 8.72 1.41 1.03
C LEU A 24 9.42 0.32 1.84
N GLN A 25 10.08 0.71 2.93
CA GLN A 25 10.77 -0.23 3.80
C GLN A 25 9.83 -1.27 4.43
N LEU A 26 8.60 -0.88 4.80
CA LEU A 26 7.54 -1.80 5.24
C LEU A 26 7.24 -2.83 4.16
N VAL A 27 6.90 -2.39 2.94
CA VAL A 27 6.50 -3.26 1.83
C VAL A 27 7.64 -4.19 1.43
N GLU A 28 8.86 -3.66 1.26
CA GLU A 28 10.04 -4.45 0.87
C GLU A 28 10.37 -5.51 1.91
N THR A 29 10.41 -5.13 3.19
CA THR A 29 10.76 -6.06 4.27
C THR A 29 9.65 -7.08 4.49
N PHE A 30 8.38 -6.68 4.34
CA PHE A 30 7.24 -7.58 4.37
C PHE A 30 7.37 -8.66 3.29
N CYS A 31 7.56 -8.26 2.03
CA CYS A 31 7.66 -9.19 0.91
C CYS A 31 8.82 -10.17 1.07
N ARG A 32 9.98 -9.67 1.49
CA ARG A 32 11.15 -10.51 1.79
C ARG A 32 10.85 -11.53 2.89
N LYS A 33 10.26 -11.11 4.01
CA LYS A 33 9.91 -12.00 5.12
C LYS A 33 8.86 -13.04 4.75
N CYS A 34 7.89 -12.67 3.92
CA CYS A 34 6.90 -13.58 3.35
C CYS A 34 7.61 -14.68 2.55
N ASN A 35 8.52 -14.30 1.65
CA ASN A 35 9.29 -15.26 0.84
C ASN A 35 10.19 -16.15 1.70
N GLU A 36 10.92 -15.60 2.66
CA GLU A 36 11.73 -16.35 3.63
C GLU A 36 10.88 -17.37 4.44
N SER A 37 9.57 -17.11 4.58
CA SER A 37 8.62 -17.95 5.31
C SER A 37 7.75 -18.84 4.41
N GLY A 38 8.07 -18.92 3.11
CA GLY A 38 7.38 -19.79 2.15
C GLY A 38 6.03 -19.28 1.68
N LEU A 39 5.82 -17.96 1.63
CA LEU A 39 4.74 -17.30 0.88
C LEU A 39 5.36 -16.67 -0.38
N PRO A 40 5.19 -17.27 -1.58
CA PRO A 40 6.00 -16.96 -2.75
C PRO A 40 5.49 -15.71 -3.50
N ILE A 41 5.81 -14.53 -2.99
CA ILE A 41 5.50 -13.24 -3.64
C ILE A 41 6.56 -12.97 -4.71
N ALA A 42 6.10 -12.77 -5.95
CA ALA A 42 6.93 -12.39 -7.08
C ALA A 42 6.92 -10.88 -7.34
N ARG A 43 5.74 -10.26 -7.25
CA ARG A 43 5.56 -8.81 -7.36
C ARG A 43 4.49 -8.35 -6.40
N ALA A 44 4.70 -7.19 -5.80
CA ALA A 44 3.76 -6.53 -4.91
C ALA A 44 3.62 -5.06 -5.30
N LEU A 45 2.43 -4.54 -5.07
CA LEU A 45 2.09 -3.14 -5.20
C LEU A 45 1.24 -2.76 -3.99
N ALA A 46 1.54 -1.64 -3.35
CA ALA A 46 0.72 -1.06 -2.30
C ALA A 46 0.66 0.45 -2.49
N PHE A 47 -0.49 1.05 -2.26
CA PHE A 47 -0.64 2.50 -2.28
C PHE A 47 -1.77 2.96 -1.39
N ILE A 48 -1.67 4.21 -0.99
CA ILE A 48 -2.64 4.95 -0.21
C ILE A 48 -2.67 6.36 -0.80
N ASP A 49 -3.85 6.90 -0.99
CA ASP A 49 -3.99 8.31 -1.38
C ASP A 49 -3.44 9.20 -0.26
N THR A 50 -3.01 10.40 -0.61
CA THR A 50 -2.38 11.37 0.26
C THR A 50 -3.03 12.74 0.05
N LEU A 51 -2.87 13.63 1.03
CA LEU A 51 -3.28 15.04 0.89
C LEU A 51 -2.17 15.95 0.38
N HIS A 52 -1.21 15.41 -0.37
CA HIS A 52 -0.08 16.23 -0.80
C HIS A 52 -0.52 17.23 -1.88
N PRO A 53 -0.20 18.53 -1.77
CA PRO A 53 -0.73 19.57 -2.67
C PRO A 53 -0.31 19.41 -4.14
N VAL A 54 0.67 18.55 -4.41
CA VAL A 54 1.20 18.25 -5.77
C VAL A 54 0.97 16.79 -6.18
N HIS A 55 0.78 15.86 -5.22
CA HIS A 55 0.74 14.43 -5.49
C HIS A 55 -0.49 13.84 -4.81
N GLU A 56 -1.30 13.11 -5.57
CA GLU A 56 -2.50 12.48 -5.02
C GLU A 56 -2.13 11.25 -4.19
N GLY A 57 -1.05 10.55 -4.51
CA GLY A 57 -0.60 9.43 -3.67
C GLY A 57 0.76 8.88 -4.06
N ARG A 58 1.19 7.85 -3.33
CA ARG A 58 2.44 7.13 -3.59
C ARG A 58 2.17 5.66 -3.81
N VAL A 59 2.74 5.12 -4.88
CA VAL A 59 2.74 3.69 -5.17
C VAL A 59 4.08 3.10 -4.77
N PHE A 60 4.04 2.11 -3.88
CA PHE A 60 5.17 1.30 -3.45
C PHE A 60 5.15 0.00 -4.24
N ARG A 61 6.26 -0.31 -4.91
CA ARG A 61 6.40 -1.50 -5.75
C ARG A 61 7.56 -2.34 -5.27
N TRP A 62 7.36 -3.64 -5.28
CA TRP A 62 8.41 -4.60 -4.95
C TRP A 62 8.37 -5.76 -5.93
N ARG A 63 9.54 -6.29 -6.28
CA ARG A 63 9.66 -7.45 -7.16
C ARG A 63 10.87 -8.30 -6.82
N ASN A 64 10.77 -9.61 -7.07
CA ASN A 64 11.78 -10.60 -6.70
C ASN A 64 12.75 -10.97 -7.84
N ASP A 65 12.53 -10.45 -9.05
CA ASP A 65 13.20 -10.85 -10.29
C ASP A 65 14.35 -9.92 -10.70
N GLN A 66 14.88 -9.12 -9.75
CA GLN A 66 15.98 -8.14 -9.93
C GLN A 66 15.80 -7.15 -11.10
N THR A 67 14.63 -7.14 -11.73
CA THR A 67 14.34 -6.24 -12.83
C THR A 67 14.20 -4.84 -12.27
N GLU A 68 14.92 -3.87 -12.83
CA GLU A 68 14.82 -2.49 -12.39
C GLU A 68 13.42 -1.94 -12.63
N GLU A 69 12.82 -1.43 -11.57
CA GLU A 69 11.57 -0.68 -11.60
C GLU A 69 11.64 0.40 -10.52
N ARG A 70 11.02 1.56 -10.76
CA ARG A 70 10.91 2.58 -9.71
C ARG A 70 10.12 2.01 -8.54
N ALA A 71 10.80 1.84 -7.42
CA ALA A 71 10.24 1.29 -6.19
C ALA A 71 9.16 2.21 -5.59
N VAL A 72 9.30 3.52 -5.81
CA VAL A 72 8.30 4.52 -5.43
C VAL A 72 7.95 5.38 -6.63
N VAL A 73 6.66 5.56 -6.86
CA VAL A 73 6.13 6.48 -7.87
C VAL A 73 5.07 7.34 -7.22
N ASP A 74 5.32 8.64 -7.16
CA ASP A 74 4.29 9.64 -6.84
C ASP A 74 3.38 9.80 -8.07
N TYR A 75 2.07 9.71 -7.90
CA TYR A 75 1.11 10.03 -8.97
C TYR A 75 0.43 11.37 -8.69
N GLY A 76 0.22 12.12 -9.77
CA GLY A 76 -0.61 13.32 -9.75
C GLY A 76 -2.10 12.96 -9.80
N ARG A 77 -2.95 13.99 -9.95
CA ARG A 77 -4.40 13.82 -9.94
C ARG A 77 -4.89 12.80 -10.96
N SER A 78 -5.81 11.96 -10.51
CA SER A 78 -6.44 10.84 -11.22
C SER A 78 -7.89 11.15 -11.60
N ASP A 79 -8.29 12.42 -11.51
CA ASP A 79 -9.60 12.93 -11.90
C ASP A 79 -9.68 13.32 -13.38
N GLU A 80 -8.55 13.63 -14.03
CA GLU A 80 -8.50 14.02 -15.44
C GLU A 80 -7.45 13.25 -16.28
N GLY A 81 -7.64 13.25 -17.61
CA GLY A 81 -6.66 12.76 -18.56
C GLY A 81 -6.49 11.23 -18.60
N GLU A 82 -5.27 10.77 -18.92
CA GLU A 82 -4.97 9.34 -19.05
C GLU A 82 -4.88 8.64 -17.69
N ALA A 83 -4.48 9.35 -16.63
CA ALA A 83 -4.45 8.81 -15.27
C ALA A 83 -5.85 8.39 -14.81
N ALA A 84 -6.86 9.24 -15.03
CA ALA A 84 -8.25 8.93 -14.74
C ALA A 84 -8.78 7.73 -15.52
N ARG A 85 -8.50 7.66 -16.83
CA ARG A 85 -8.90 6.52 -17.66
C ARG A 85 -8.20 5.23 -17.25
N SER A 86 -6.94 5.31 -16.81
CA SER A 86 -6.21 4.16 -16.28
C SER A 86 -6.82 3.68 -14.96
N TRP A 87 -7.13 4.60 -14.06
CA TRP A 87 -7.80 4.32 -12.78
C TRP A 87 -9.17 3.67 -12.98
N GLN A 88 -10.04 4.25 -13.80
CA GLN A 88 -11.39 3.75 -14.08
C GLN A 88 -11.40 2.35 -14.73
N ARG A 89 -10.34 1.99 -15.44
CA ARG A 89 -10.15 0.66 -16.04
C ARG A 89 -9.39 -0.30 -15.12
N SER A 90 -9.05 0.11 -13.91
CA SER A 90 -8.29 -0.71 -12.97
C SER A 90 -9.21 -1.68 -12.20
N PRO A 91 -8.70 -2.84 -11.79
CA PRO A 91 -9.44 -3.75 -10.92
C PRO A 91 -9.72 -3.15 -9.53
N PHE A 92 -8.93 -2.17 -9.07
CA PHE A 92 -9.21 -1.44 -7.83
C PHE A 92 -10.47 -0.60 -7.95
N PHE A 93 -10.63 0.14 -9.05
CA PHE A 93 -11.85 0.90 -9.29
C PHE A 93 -13.08 -0.02 -9.41
N HIS A 94 -12.92 -1.19 -10.04
CA HIS A 94 -13.99 -2.20 -10.05
C HIS A 94 -14.41 -2.62 -8.64
N LEU A 95 -13.46 -2.95 -7.75
CA LEU A 95 -13.76 -3.28 -6.35
C LEU A 95 -14.42 -2.13 -5.59
N LEU A 96 -14.04 -0.88 -5.87
CA LEU A 96 -14.70 0.28 -5.29
C LEU A 96 -16.16 0.37 -5.71
N GLN A 97 -16.47 0.16 -6.98
CA GLN A 97 -17.83 0.21 -7.52
C GLN A 97 -18.72 -0.94 -7.03
N THR A 98 -18.17 -2.15 -6.91
CA THR A 98 -18.93 -3.32 -6.45
C THR A 98 -19.08 -3.38 -4.93
N GLY A 99 -18.23 -2.65 -4.19
CA GLY A 99 -18.17 -2.74 -2.74
C GLY A 99 -17.39 -3.95 -2.22
N GLU A 100 -16.83 -4.76 -3.11
CA GLU A 100 -15.98 -5.90 -2.75
C GLU A 100 -14.63 -5.42 -2.18
N GLU A 101 -13.95 -6.29 -1.42
CA GLU A 101 -12.67 -5.98 -0.76
C GLU A 101 -11.51 -6.80 -1.34
N GLU A 102 -11.80 -7.82 -2.15
CA GLU A 102 -10.81 -8.75 -2.68
C GLU A 102 -11.21 -9.19 -4.08
N LEU A 103 -10.26 -9.23 -5.01
CA LEU A 103 -10.40 -9.93 -6.28
C LEU A 103 -9.13 -10.73 -6.54
N ARG A 104 -9.33 -12.01 -6.90
CA ARG A 104 -8.27 -12.93 -7.29
C ARG A 104 -8.51 -13.43 -8.71
N ARG A 105 -7.41 -13.56 -9.46
CA ARG A 105 -7.34 -14.23 -10.76
C ARG A 105 -6.22 -15.26 -10.75
N ARG A 106 -6.59 -16.53 -10.85
CA ARG A 106 -5.68 -17.66 -11.07
C ARG A 106 -5.30 -17.75 -12.55
N ILE A 107 -4.59 -16.73 -13.03
CA ILE A 107 -4.25 -16.52 -14.44
C ILE A 107 -3.53 -17.70 -15.12
N GLY A 108 -2.72 -18.46 -14.37
CA GLY A 108 -2.04 -19.67 -14.87
C GLY A 108 -2.96 -20.90 -15.01
N PHE A 109 -4.21 -20.79 -14.56
CA PHE A 109 -5.18 -21.89 -14.46
C PHE A 109 -6.43 -21.64 -15.30
N GLY A 110 -6.35 -20.74 -16.29
CA GLY A 110 -7.42 -20.50 -17.25
C GLY A 110 -8.46 -19.44 -16.84
N GLU A 111 -8.30 -18.82 -15.67
CA GLU A 111 -9.13 -17.67 -15.29
C GLU A 111 -8.87 -16.45 -16.20
N PRO A 112 -9.87 -15.59 -16.41
CA PRO A 112 -9.76 -14.46 -17.33
C PRO A 112 -8.74 -13.43 -16.86
N ALA A 113 -8.09 -12.79 -17.84
CA ALA A 113 -7.28 -11.59 -17.65
C ALA A 113 -8.11 -10.37 -18.10
N ASP A 114 -9.14 -10.06 -17.30
CA ASP A 114 -10.18 -9.07 -17.57
C ASP A 114 -9.75 -7.60 -17.37
N PHE A 115 -8.50 -7.39 -16.92
CA PHE A 115 -7.91 -6.07 -16.74
C PHE A 115 -6.50 -6.02 -17.33
N ASN A 116 -6.09 -4.86 -17.86
CA ASN A 116 -4.77 -4.68 -18.48
C ASN A 116 -3.61 -5.11 -17.58
N ILE A 117 -3.66 -4.76 -16.28
CA ILE A 117 -2.63 -5.17 -15.33
C ILE A 117 -2.58 -6.69 -15.12
N ILE A 118 -3.73 -7.37 -15.16
CA ILE A 118 -3.79 -8.83 -15.01
C ILE A 118 -3.27 -9.51 -16.29
N GLN A 119 -3.56 -8.93 -17.46
CA GLN A 119 -2.99 -9.37 -18.73
C GLN A 119 -1.47 -9.18 -18.75
N GLU A 120 -0.96 -8.03 -18.28
CA GLU A 120 0.48 -7.80 -18.13
C GLU A 120 1.14 -8.84 -17.22
N MET A 121 0.53 -9.16 -16.06
CA MET A 121 1.04 -10.19 -15.17
C MET A 121 1.08 -11.57 -15.84
N LYS A 122 0.04 -11.90 -16.62
CA LYS A 122 0.00 -13.14 -17.41
C LYS A 122 1.12 -13.19 -18.45
N ASP A 123 1.33 -12.09 -19.18
CA ASP A 123 2.38 -11.99 -20.20
C ASP A 123 3.79 -12.08 -19.59
N LEU A 124 3.95 -11.62 -18.34
CA LEU A 124 5.17 -11.77 -17.54
C LEU A 124 5.31 -13.15 -16.87
N GLY A 125 4.42 -14.11 -17.16
CA GLY A 125 4.50 -15.48 -16.66
C GLY A 125 4.08 -15.65 -15.20
N HIS A 126 3.32 -14.72 -14.64
CA HIS A 126 2.69 -14.92 -13.34
C HIS A 126 1.52 -15.90 -13.47
N THR A 127 1.25 -16.64 -12.38
CA THR A 127 0.27 -17.73 -12.34
C THR A 127 -0.93 -17.41 -11.46
N ASP A 128 -0.78 -16.44 -10.56
CA ASP A 128 -1.83 -15.97 -9.65
C ASP A 128 -1.65 -14.48 -9.37
N TYR A 129 -2.77 -13.79 -9.25
CA TYR A 129 -2.84 -12.37 -8.96
C TYR A 129 -4.01 -12.10 -8.00
N ILE A 130 -3.74 -11.50 -6.85
CA ILE A 130 -4.74 -11.14 -5.86
C ILE A 130 -4.55 -9.70 -5.43
N LEU A 131 -5.65 -8.98 -5.23
CA LEU A 131 -5.64 -7.61 -4.77
C LEU A 131 -6.69 -7.36 -3.71
N PHE A 132 -6.41 -6.37 -2.86
CA PHE A 132 -7.19 -6.01 -1.69
C PHE A 132 -7.47 -4.50 -1.68
N VAL A 133 -8.69 -4.17 -1.26
CA VAL A 133 -9.11 -2.81 -0.92
C VAL A 133 -9.55 -2.79 0.54
N HIS A 134 -8.78 -2.11 1.39
CA HIS A 134 -9.09 -1.94 2.80
C HIS A 134 -9.60 -0.52 3.05
N ARG A 135 -10.93 -0.37 3.11
CA ARG A 135 -11.62 0.90 3.34
C ARG A 135 -11.46 1.36 4.78
N PHE A 136 -11.40 2.67 4.98
CA PHE A 136 -11.43 3.31 6.27
C PHE A 136 -12.86 3.64 6.67
N ALA A 137 -13.13 3.61 7.97
CA ALA A 137 -14.34 4.24 8.48
C ALA A 137 -14.29 5.75 8.22
N GLY A 138 -15.45 6.39 8.01
CA GLY A 138 -15.50 7.82 7.65
C GLY A 138 -14.81 8.76 8.66
N THR A 139 -14.77 8.40 9.96
CA THR A 139 -14.01 9.15 10.98
C THR A 139 -12.50 9.03 10.86
N ALA A 140 -12.02 8.08 10.06
CA ALA A 140 -10.62 7.78 9.81
C ALA A 140 -10.20 8.11 8.36
N THR A 141 -11.09 8.72 7.58
CA THR A 141 -10.84 9.27 6.23
C THR A 141 -10.35 10.70 6.35
N ILE A 142 -9.37 11.09 5.53
CA ILE A 142 -8.93 12.48 5.43
C ILE A 142 -8.93 12.90 3.96
N GLY A 143 -9.90 13.74 3.57
CA GLY A 143 -10.16 14.07 2.17
C GLY A 143 -10.44 12.79 1.35
N GLU A 144 -9.67 12.58 0.29
CA GLU A 144 -9.78 11.40 -0.59
C GLU A 144 -8.97 10.20 -0.09
N MET A 145 -8.21 10.34 1.01
CA MET A 145 -7.53 9.22 1.65
C MET A 145 -8.53 8.36 2.45
N ASP A 146 -9.17 7.41 1.76
CA ASP A 146 -10.23 6.56 2.31
C ASP A 146 -9.92 5.05 2.28
N CYS A 147 -8.86 4.62 1.60
CA CYS A 147 -8.49 3.22 1.45
C CYS A 147 -6.97 2.98 1.49
N VAL A 148 -6.57 1.76 1.87
CA VAL A 148 -5.30 1.18 1.40
C VAL A 148 -5.59 0.17 0.30
N TYR A 149 -4.85 0.28 -0.79
CA TYR A 149 -4.91 -0.62 -1.94
C TYR A 149 -3.65 -1.47 -1.98
N SER A 150 -3.79 -2.75 -2.28
CA SER A 150 -2.62 -3.61 -2.52
C SER A 150 -2.89 -4.70 -3.55
N ALA A 151 -1.85 -5.13 -4.26
CA ALA A 151 -1.88 -6.26 -5.17
C ALA A 151 -0.62 -7.11 -5.01
N TRP A 152 -0.78 -8.41 -5.19
CA TRP A 152 0.20 -9.44 -4.92
C TRP A 152 0.13 -10.49 -6.02
N SER A 153 1.28 -10.89 -6.54
CA SER A 153 1.33 -11.89 -7.59
C SER A 153 2.43 -12.91 -7.34
N THR A 154 2.29 -14.09 -7.93
CA THR A 154 3.28 -15.16 -7.85
C THR A 154 3.56 -15.74 -9.24
N ARG A 155 4.77 -16.29 -9.38
CA ARG A 155 5.16 -17.14 -10.52
C ARG A 155 5.25 -18.62 -10.12
N SER A 156 4.84 -18.97 -8.89
CA SER A 156 4.79 -20.36 -8.45
C SER A 156 3.97 -21.19 -9.45
N PRO A 157 4.46 -22.34 -9.94
CA PRO A 157 3.70 -23.18 -10.87
C PRO A 157 2.32 -23.61 -10.34
N THR A 158 2.13 -23.62 -9.02
CA THR A 158 0.86 -23.96 -8.36
C THR A 158 -0.02 -22.75 -8.05
N GLY A 159 0.42 -21.53 -8.36
CA GLY A 159 -0.18 -20.29 -7.86
C GLY A 159 -0.03 -20.16 -6.35
N PHE A 160 -0.85 -19.29 -5.74
CA PHE A 160 -0.94 -19.21 -4.29
C PHE A 160 -1.79 -20.38 -3.76
N GLY A 161 -1.26 -21.14 -2.80
CA GLY A 161 -2.03 -22.17 -2.11
C GLY A 161 -3.06 -21.56 -1.16
N ASP A 162 -4.00 -22.37 -0.65
CA ASP A 162 -5.03 -21.88 0.28
C ASP A 162 -4.43 -21.28 1.56
N GLY A 163 -3.33 -21.87 2.05
CA GLY A 163 -2.58 -21.34 3.18
C GLY A 163 -1.91 -19.99 2.90
N ASP A 164 -1.48 -19.75 1.65
CA ASP A 164 -0.88 -18.49 1.23
C ASP A 164 -1.92 -17.37 1.17
N ILE A 165 -3.11 -17.68 0.64
CA ILE A 165 -4.25 -16.77 0.61
C ILE A 165 -4.73 -16.45 2.03
N ALA A 166 -4.86 -17.46 2.89
CA ALA A 166 -5.23 -17.25 4.28
C ALA A 166 -4.21 -16.38 5.02
N ALA A 167 -2.91 -16.55 4.72
CA ALA A 167 -1.86 -15.71 5.27
C ALA A 167 -1.96 -14.25 4.77
N LEU A 168 -2.13 -14.02 3.47
CA LEU A 168 -2.30 -12.67 2.91
C LEU A 168 -3.51 -11.98 3.54
N ARG A 169 -4.67 -12.64 3.59
CA ARG A 169 -5.89 -12.10 4.22
C ARG A 169 -5.70 -11.70 5.69
N ARG A 170 -4.79 -12.37 6.41
CA ARG A 170 -4.48 -12.04 7.81
C ARG A 170 -3.43 -10.94 7.94
N LEU A 171 -2.42 -10.93 7.09
CA LEU A 171 -1.26 -10.05 7.20
C LEU A 171 -1.48 -8.68 6.54
N VAL A 172 -2.14 -8.64 5.39
CA VAL A 172 -2.31 -7.42 4.58
C VAL A 172 -3.10 -6.33 5.32
N PRO A 173 -4.18 -6.62 6.09
CA PRO A 173 -4.84 -5.58 6.87
C PRO A 173 -3.91 -4.91 7.91
N ALA A 174 -3.06 -5.70 8.57
CA ALA A 174 -2.09 -5.18 9.54
C ALA A 174 -1.01 -4.33 8.84
N LEU A 175 -0.53 -4.79 7.67
CA LEU A 175 0.41 -4.03 6.85
C LEU A 175 -0.23 -2.71 6.40
N GLY A 176 -1.49 -2.73 5.96
CA GLY A 176 -2.25 -1.55 5.57
C GLY A 176 -2.38 -0.55 6.72
N LEU A 177 -2.59 -1.02 7.96
CA LEU A 177 -2.59 -0.14 9.13
C LEU A 177 -1.22 0.52 9.38
N ALA A 178 -0.12 -0.24 9.24
CA ALA A 178 1.23 0.31 9.37
C ALA A 178 1.54 1.35 8.28
N ILE A 179 1.16 1.06 7.02
CA ILE A 179 1.26 1.98 5.89
C ILE A 179 0.47 3.26 6.16
N LYS A 180 -0.79 3.13 6.60
CA LYS A 180 -1.63 4.28 6.97
C LYS A 180 -0.99 5.13 8.07
N SER A 181 -0.41 4.50 9.08
CA SER A 181 0.25 5.20 10.18
C SER A 181 1.43 6.06 9.69
N ALA A 182 2.28 5.49 8.84
CA ALA A 182 3.40 6.23 8.25
C ALA A 182 2.92 7.35 7.32
N ALA A 183 1.86 7.11 6.54
CA ALA A 183 1.28 8.11 5.64
C ALA A 183 0.69 9.29 6.42
N LEU A 184 -0.02 9.02 7.51
CA LEU A 184 -0.57 10.06 8.39
C LEU A 184 0.51 10.94 9.01
N ALA A 185 1.63 10.35 9.44
CA ALA A 185 2.76 11.10 9.98
C ALA A 185 3.34 12.06 8.92
N ARG A 186 3.54 11.59 7.68
CA ARG A 186 4.01 12.45 6.59
C ARG A 186 3.01 13.52 6.17
N VAL A 187 1.72 13.22 6.18
CA VAL A 187 0.68 14.22 5.92
C VAL A 187 0.75 15.31 6.99
N ALA A 188 0.92 14.96 8.27
CA ALA A 188 1.12 15.93 9.34
C ALA A 188 2.36 16.80 9.08
N ASP A 189 3.51 16.21 8.75
CA ASP A 189 4.75 16.94 8.42
C ASP A 189 4.54 17.92 7.24
N THR A 190 3.91 17.44 6.18
CA THR A 190 3.63 18.21 4.96
C THR A 190 2.71 19.39 5.26
N LEU A 191 1.61 19.17 5.99
CA LEU A 191 0.68 20.23 6.36
C LEU A 191 1.35 21.27 7.26
N MET A 192 2.19 20.84 8.22
CA MET A 192 2.92 21.78 9.06
C MET A 192 3.92 22.63 8.25
N GLU A 193 4.66 22.03 7.32
CA GLU A 193 5.61 22.76 6.49
C GLU A 193 4.91 23.74 5.54
N VAL A 194 3.83 23.32 4.88
CA VAL A 194 3.08 24.14 3.92
C VAL A 194 2.37 25.32 4.60
N TYR A 195 1.76 25.11 5.77
CA TYR A 195 0.92 26.13 6.41
C TYR A 195 1.61 26.96 7.49
N LEU A 196 2.60 26.42 8.21
CA LEU A 196 3.33 27.16 9.25
C LEU A 196 4.74 27.55 8.82
N GLY A 197 5.24 26.98 7.71
CA GLY A 197 6.64 27.08 7.33
C GLY A 197 7.51 26.08 8.10
N ARG A 198 8.64 25.73 7.50
CA ARG A 198 9.52 24.64 7.96
C ARG A 198 9.94 24.73 9.43
N ASP A 199 10.34 25.92 9.90
CA ASP A 199 10.85 26.10 11.26
C ASP A 199 9.74 26.08 12.32
N ALA A 200 8.64 26.82 12.10
CA ALA A 200 7.53 26.83 13.04
C ALA A 200 6.80 25.48 13.06
N GLY A 201 6.62 24.84 11.90
CA GLY A 201 6.05 23.50 11.77
C GLY A 201 6.84 22.45 12.55
N ARG A 202 8.17 22.44 12.41
CA ARG A 202 9.05 21.53 13.18
C ARG A 202 8.92 21.74 14.69
N ARG A 203 8.88 23.00 15.16
CA ARG A 203 8.68 23.30 16.59
C ARG A 203 7.34 22.77 17.11
N VAL A 204 6.27 22.81 16.31
CA VAL A 204 4.96 22.23 16.69
C VAL A 204 5.06 20.71 16.82
N LEU A 205 5.61 20.05 15.80
CA LEU A 205 5.74 18.59 15.76
C LEU A 205 6.63 18.05 16.89
N GLU A 206 7.66 18.80 17.28
CA GLU A 206 8.51 18.48 18.43
C GLU A 206 7.84 18.77 19.79
N GLY A 207 6.60 19.26 19.81
CA GLY A 207 5.87 19.61 21.04
C GLY A 207 6.42 20.86 21.75
N ARG A 208 7.22 21.68 21.06
CA ARG A 208 7.92 22.85 21.62
C ARG A 208 7.11 24.14 21.55
N ILE A 209 5.87 24.09 21.05
CA ILE A 209 4.92 25.22 21.08
C ILE A 209 3.86 24.95 22.15
N ARG A 210 3.79 25.84 23.15
CA ARG A 210 2.70 25.88 24.13
C ARG A 210 1.72 26.99 23.73
N ARG A 211 0.42 26.67 23.73
CA ARG A 211 -0.65 27.62 23.39
C ARG A 211 -0.53 28.88 24.25
N GLY A 212 -0.36 30.05 23.61
CA GLY A 212 -0.35 31.35 24.28
C GLY A 212 1.01 32.05 24.45
N VAL A 213 2.12 31.48 24.00
CA VAL A 213 3.42 32.17 24.00
C VAL A 213 3.73 32.68 22.59
N ALA A 214 3.26 33.89 22.27
CA ALA A 214 3.86 34.66 21.20
C ALA A 214 5.18 35.24 21.72
N GLU A 215 6.30 34.95 21.06
CA GLU A 215 7.55 35.68 21.30
C GLU A 215 7.28 37.15 21.04
N ARG A 216 7.28 37.95 22.11
CA ARG A 216 7.36 39.41 22.01
C ARG A 216 8.78 39.72 21.54
N THR A 217 8.92 40.04 20.26
CA THR A 217 10.09 40.73 19.71
C THR A 217 10.07 42.19 20.12
#